data_AF-A0A420EC21-F1
#
_entry.id   AF-A0A420EC21-F1
#
_cell.length_a   1.000
_cell.length_b   1.000
_cell.length_c   1.000
_cell.angle_alpha   90.00
_cell.angle_beta   90.00
_cell.angle_gamma   90.00
#
_symmetry.space_group_name_H-M   'P 1'
#
loop_
_entity.id
_entity.type
_entity.pdbx_description
1 polymer ?
#
loop_
_entity_poly.entity_id
_entity_poly.type
_entity_poly.pdbx_seq_one_letter_code
_entity_poly.pdbx_strand_id
1 'polypeptide(L)'
;MRGRVAGLWHARGGPLASTVIVVALVIAAAFPELSLSVSTVFDLPPRGVGTPELVTIALASVLPAITTPRFDGRELTARRSARLGHLTYSTIMLAAPLAVLPVWYWVITIRHPDTQFPPLHGLIGNVVVFTSTGAILCLILGPLVATVATPSLFALLVVAQQALPESLLSKIFSTGRSWHTNYWITTTVALLALVLSWRLRAVPWPNRP
;
A
#
# COMPACT_ATOMS: atom_id res chain seq x y z
N MET A 1 1.10 -24.07 18.45
CA MET A 1 1.00 -23.12 17.32
C MET A 1 0.59 -21.71 17.74
N ARG A 2 -0.47 -21.54 18.55
CA ARG A 2 -0.98 -20.21 18.99
C ARG A 2 0.09 -19.27 19.58
N GLY A 3 0.97 -19.77 20.46
CA GLY A 3 2.04 -18.95 21.04
C GLY A 3 3.09 -18.44 20.03
N ARG A 4 3.38 -19.19 18.97
CA ARG A 4 4.32 -18.77 17.91
C ARG A 4 3.72 -17.67 17.02
N VAL A 5 2.41 -17.76 16.75
CA VAL A 5 1.67 -16.75 15.97
C VAL A 5 1.53 -15.45 16.78
N ALA A 6 1.20 -15.55 18.08
CA ALA A 6 1.13 -14.39 18.97
C ALA A 6 2.48 -13.68 19.13
N GLY A 7 3.58 -14.44 19.25
CA GLY A 7 4.93 -13.89 19.29
C GLY A 7 5.33 -13.15 18.01
N LEU A 8 5.08 -13.76 16.84
CA LEU A 8 5.30 -13.12 15.54
C LEU A 8 4.46 -11.84 15.37
N TRP A 9 3.19 -11.91 15.77
CA TRP A 9 2.26 -10.78 15.72
C TRP A 9 2.78 -9.59 16.53
N HIS A 10 3.23 -9.82 17.77
CA HIS A 10 3.83 -8.78 18.60
C HIS A 10 5.16 -8.24 18.05
N ALA A 11 6.07 -9.13 17.62
CA ALA A 11 7.40 -8.76 17.11
C ALA A 11 7.33 -7.90 15.82
N ARG A 12 6.22 -8.00 15.09
CA ARG A 12 5.93 -7.26 13.86
C ARG A 12 5.06 -6.02 14.08
N GLY A 13 4.80 -5.61 15.33
CA GLY A 13 3.94 -4.46 15.59
C GLY A 13 2.48 -4.67 15.19
N GLY A 14 2.01 -5.93 15.18
CA GLY A 14 0.68 -6.33 14.76
C GLY A 14 -0.46 -5.55 15.41
N PRO A 15 -0.49 -5.38 16.75
CA PRO A 15 -1.55 -4.60 17.39
C PRO A 15 -1.64 -3.17 16.85
N LEU A 16 -0.50 -2.50 16.65
CA LEU A 16 -0.46 -1.15 16.10
C LEU A 16 -0.92 -1.15 14.63
N ALA A 17 -0.45 -2.09 13.83
CA ALA A 17 -0.87 -2.23 12.43
C ALA A 17 -2.37 -2.47 12.30
N SER A 18 -2.96 -3.35 13.13
CA SER A 18 -4.40 -3.58 13.14
C SER A 18 -5.18 -2.32 13.53
N THR A 19 -4.71 -1.57 14.52
CA THR A 19 -5.36 -0.31 14.90
C THR A 19 -5.33 0.70 13.76
N VAL A 20 -4.19 0.87 13.09
CA VAL A 20 -4.04 1.78 11.95
C VAL A 20 -4.94 1.35 10.79
N ILE A 21 -5.02 0.05 10.48
CA ILE A 21 -5.91 -0.48 9.44
C ILE A 21 -7.37 -0.18 9.80
N VAL A 22 -7.81 -0.51 11.03
CA VAL A 22 -9.20 -0.28 11.47
C VAL A 22 -9.55 1.21 11.40
N VAL A 23 -8.67 2.10 11.88
CA VAL A 23 -8.87 3.55 11.81
C VAL A 23 -9.00 4.00 10.35
N ALA A 24 -8.16 3.51 9.45
CA ALA A 24 -8.23 3.84 8.04
C ALA A 24 -9.54 3.36 7.38
N LEU A 25 -10.02 2.16 7.73
CA LEU A 25 -11.30 1.65 7.25
C LEU A 25 -12.49 2.48 7.78
N VAL A 26 -12.44 2.90 9.05
CA VAL A 26 -13.44 3.79 9.64
C VAL A 26 -13.44 5.15 8.93
N ILE A 27 -12.26 5.72 8.65
CA ILE A 27 -12.15 6.99 7.89
C ILE A 27 -12.75 6.82 6.48
N ALA A 28 -12.42 5.73 5.79
CA ALA A 28 -12.96 5.45 4.46
C ALA A 28 -14.49 5.31 4.44
N ALA A 29 -15.07 4.73 5.50
CA ALA A 29 -16.51 4.58 5.66
C ALA A 29 -17.20 5.87 6.12
N ALA A 30 -16.57 6.67 6.98
CA ALA A 30 -17.14 7.91 7.49
C ALA A 30 -17.15 9.00 6.41
N PHE A 31 -16.07 9.09 5.61
CA PHE A 31 -15.84 10.13 4.61
C PHE A 31 -15.64 9.55 3.20
N PRO A 32 -16.64 8.84 2.63
CA PRO A 32 -16.49 8.16 1.34
C PRO A 32 -16.41 9.11 0.14
N GLU A 33 -16.82 10.37 0.31
CA GLU A 33 -16.87 11.40 -0.74
C GLU A 33 -15.70 12.38 -0.68
N LEU A 34 -14.77 12.20 0.26
CA LEU A 34 -13.61 13.07 0.39
C LEU A 34 -12.80 13.00 -0.91
N SER A 35 -12.62 14.15 -1.54
CA SER A 35 -11.87 14.25 -2.79
C SER A 35 -11.01 15.50 -2.80
N LEU A 36 -9.81 15.37 -3.35
CA LEU A 36 -8.92 16.48 -3.63
C LEU A 36 -8.86 16.70 -5.14
N SER A 37 -9.03 17.95 -5.54
CA SER A 37 -8.90 18.36 -6.94
C SER A 37 -7.50 18.89 -7.18
N VAL A 38 -6.75 18.25 -8.08
CA VAL A 38 -5.41 18.70 -8.48
C VAL A 38 -5.51 19.36 -9.85
N SER A 39 -5.07 20.61 -9.94
CA SER A 39 -4.96 21.37 -11.20
C SER A 39 -3.64 22.13 -11.23
N THR A 40 -2.77 21.80 -12.19
CA THR A 40 -1.49 22.48 -12.43
C THR A 40 -1.44 23.19 -13.78
N VAL A 41 -2.25 22.75 -14.73
CA VAL A 41 -2.50 23.41 -16.01
C VAL A 41 -3.97 23.83 -16.07
N PHE A 42 -4.25 25.13 -16.14
CA PHE A 42 -5.60 25.70 -16.02
C PHE A 42 -6.57 25.27 -17.13
N ASP A 43 -6.05 25.05 -18.35
CA ASP A 43 -6.87 24.66 -19.51
C ASP A 43 -7.24 23.17 -19.52
N LEU A 44 -6.64 22.38 -18.63
CA LEU A 44 -6.93 20.96 -18.50
C LEU A 44 -7.92 20.73 -17.35
N PRO A 45 -8.89 19.83 -17.51
CA PRO A 45 -9.80 19.56 -16.41
C PRO A 45 -9.02 18.94 -15.24
N PRO A 46 -9.45 19.15 -13.99
CA PRO A 46 -8.70 18.70 -12.82
C PRO A 46 -8.65 17.17 -12.69
N ARG A 47 -7.65 16.70 -11.96
CA ARG A 47 -7.46 15.29 -11.58
C ARG A 47 -8.00 15.11 -10.16
N GLY A 48 -9.12 14.40 -10.03
CA GLY A 48 -9.69 14.05 -8.73
C GLY A 48 -8.87 12.94 -8.05
N VAL A 49 -8.56 13.12 -6.77
CA VAL A 49 -8.01 12.10 -5.87
C VAL A 49 -9.05 11.78 -4.82
N GLY A 50 -9.63 10.58 -4.85
CA GLY A 50 -10.71 10.21 -3.94
C GLY A 50 -10.23 9.57 -2.63
N THR A 51 -11.14 9.43 -1.67
CA THR A 51 -10.98 8.65 -0.43
C THR A 51 -10.25 7.32 -0.61
N PRO A 52 -10.61 6.44 -1.58
CA PRO A 52 -9.94 5.16 -1.71
C PRO A 52 -8.44 5.32 -2.03
N GLU A 53 -8.05 6.29 -2.86
CA GLU A 53 -6.63 6.55 -3.13
C GLU A 53 -5.93 7.17 -1.93
N LEU A 54 -6.52 8.18 -1.29
CA LEU A 54 -5.88 8.88 -0.17
C LEU A 54 -5.63 7.96 1.02
N VAL A 55 -6.62 7.17 1.40
CA VAL A 55 -6.52 6.25 2.54
C VAL A 55 -5.59 5.07 2.23
N THR A 56 -5.64 4.52 1.01
CA THR A 56 -4.73 3.44 0.62
C THR A 56 -3.27 3.90 0.60
N ILE A 57 -3.00 5.11 0.11
CA ILE A 57 -1.65 5.69 0.10
C ILE A 57 -1.15 5.98 1.52
N ALA A 58 -2.02 6.47 2.40
CA ALA A 58 -1.67 6.65 3.82
C ALA A 58 -1.32 5.31 4.50
N LEU A 59 -2.07 4.24 4.22
CA LEU A 59 -1.74 2.90 4.71
C LEU A 59 -0.44 2.35 4.08
N ALA A 60 -0.25 2.54 2.78
CA ALA A 60 0.93 2.13 2.03
C ALA A 60 2.22 2.78 2.58
N SER A 61 2.13 4.01 3.09
CA SER A 61 3.26 4.72 3.66
C SER A 61 3.56 4.29 5.11
N VAL A 62 2.53 4.11 5.93
CA VAL A 62 2.68 3.85 7.37
C VAL A 62 2.91 2.36 7.68
N LEU A 63 2.19 1.45 7.03
CA LEU A 63 2.22 0.02 7.38
C LEU A 63 3.64 -0.58 7.28
N PRO A 64 4.42 -0.35 6.22
CA PRO A 64 5.78 -0.89 6.15
C PRO A 64 6.69 -0.37 7.27
N ALA A 65 6.50 0.89 7.68
CA ALA A 65 7.30 1.51 8.73
C ALA A 65 7.06 0.85 10.10
N ILE A 66 5.79 0.63 10.45
CA ILE A 66 5.42 0.08 11.76
C ILE A 66 5.50 -1.46 11.83
N THR A 67 5.51 -2.14 10.68
CA THR A 67 5.60 -3.61 10.59
C THR A 67 6.98 -4.15 10.22
N THR A 68 7.97 -3.25 10.15
CA THR A 68 9.37 -3.63 10.01
C THR A 68 9.75 -4.55 11.17
N PRO A 69 10.31 -5.74 10.90
CA PRO A 69 10.67 -6.66 11.97
C PRO A 69 11.83 -6.09 12.77
N ARG A 70 11.70 -6.15 14.09
CA ARG A 70 12.72 -5.75 15.07
C ARG A 70 13.37 -7.02 15.61
N PHE A 71 14.31 -7.57 14.84
CA PHE A 71 14.98 -8.79 15.25
C PHE A 71 16.16 -8.53 16.17
N ASP A 72 16.32 -9.36 17.20
CA ASP A 72 17.51 -9.39 18.06
C ASP A 72 18.53 -10.43 17.54
N GLY A 73 19.80 -10.31 17.94
CA GLY A 73 20.88 -11.21 17.52
C GLY A 73 20.63 -12.69 17.82
N ARG A 74 19.77 -13.00 18.80
CA ARG A 74 19.34 -14.38 19.11
C ARG A 74 18.49 -15.01 18.01
N GLU A 75 17.80 -14.20 17.21
CA GLU A 75 16.90 -14.65 16.14
C GLU A 75 17.63 -14.95 14.82
N LEU A 76 18.93 -14.66 14.74
CA LEU A 76 19.85 -15.03 13.63
C LEU A 76 19.89 -16.55 13.36
N THR A 77 19.50 -17.36 14.32
CA THR A 77 19.52 -18.84 14.25
C THR A 77 18.19 -19.45 13.79
N ALA A 78 17.21 -18.63 13.37
CA ALA A 78 15.85 -19.11 13.12
C ALA A 78 15.74 -20.04 11.89
N ARG A 79 14.94 -21.11 12.07
CA ARG A 79 14.65 -22.15 11.06
C ARG A 79 13.87 -21.59 9.87
N ARG A 80 13.96 -22.25 8.70
CA ARG A 80 13.24 -21.89 7.45
C ARG A 80 11.73 -21.66 7.66
N SER A 81 11.10 -22.40 8.57
CA SER A 81 9.68 -22.24 8.91
C SER A 81 9.33 -20.87 9.52
N ALA A 82 10.25 -20.24 10.25
CA ALA A 82 10.04 -18.89 10.78
C ALA A 82 10.05 -17.86 9.65
N ARG A 83 10.99 -18.00 8.70
CA ARG A 83 11.09 -17.12 7.51
C ARG A 83 9.79 -17.11 6.70
N LEU A 84 9.15 -18.27 6.54
CA LEU A 84 7.85 -18.37 5.89
C LEU A 84 6.77 -17.59 6.63
N GLY A 85 6.68 -17.72 7.97
CA GLY A 85 5.74 -16.92 8.77
C GLY A 85 5.95 -15.42 8.62
N HIS A 86 7.21 -14.96 8.60
CA HIS A 86 7.54 -13.56 8.35
C HIS A 86 7.15 -13.11 6.94
N LEU A 87 7.42 -13.92 5.92
CA LEU A 87 7.03 -13.60 4.54
C LEU A 87 5.52 -13.54 4.38
N THR A 88 4.78 -14.49 4.97
CA THR A 88 3.31 -14.48 5.00
C THR A 88 2.80 -13.21 5.66
N TYR A 89 3.34 -12.83 6.81
CA TYR A 89 2.97 -11.58 7.47
C TYR A 89 3.20 -10.35 6.57
N SER A 90 4.37 -10.26 5.92
CA SER A 90 4.65 -9.18 4.97
C SER A 90 3.69 -9.17 3.79
N THR A 91 3.29 -10.35 3.28
CA THR A 91 2.31 -10.47 2.19
C THR A 91 0.94 -9.95 2.63
N ILE A 92 0.50 -10.29 3.85
CA ILE A 92 -0.76 -9.79 4.41
C ILE A 92 -0.71 -8.27 4.54
N MET A 93 0.40 -7.71 5.04
CA MET A 93 0.54 -6.24 5.19
C MET A 93 0.63 -5.51 3.85
N LEU A 94 1.20 -6.13 2.81
CA LEU A 94 1.18 -5.60 1.44
C LEU A 94 -0.24 -5.60 0.85
N ALA A 95 -1.06 -6.58 1.20
CA ALA A 95 -2.45 -6.66 0.75
C ALA A 95 -3.42 -5.82 1.59
N ALA A 96 -3.06 -5.47 2.84
CA ALA A 96 -3.95 -4.82 3.79
C ALA A 96 -4.59 -3.51 3.28
N PRO A 97 -3.88 -2.61 2.57
CA PRO A 97 -4.50 -1.41 2.02
C PRO A 97 -5.66 -1.70 1.06
N LEU A 98 -5.68 -2.86 0.39
CA LEU A 98 -6.77 -3.24 -0.51
C LEU A 98 -8.12 -3.35 0.21
N ALA A 99 -8.14 -3.57 1.53
CA ALA A 99 -9.38 -3.63 2.32
C ALA A 99 -10.17 -2.30 2.30
N VAL A 100 -9.51 -1.17 1.99
CA VAL A 100 -10.17 0.13 1.83
C VAL A 100 -11.16 0.11 0.67
N LEU A 101 -10.81 -0.55 -0.46
CA LEU A 101 -11.63 -0.55 -1.68
C LEU A 101 -13.02 -1.16 -1.48
N PRO A 102 -13.19 -2.39 -0.95
CA PRO A 102 -14.51 -2.97 -0.74
C PRO A 102 -15.31 -2.22 0.33
N VAL A 103 -14.66 -1.70 1.39
CA VAL A 103 -15.34 -0.90 2.42
C VAL A 103 -15.89 0.40 1.83
N TRP A 104 -15.04 1.14 1.11
CA TRP A 104 -15.46 2.36 0.42
C TRP A 104 -16.58 2.09 -0.58
N TYR A 105 -16.44 1.06 -1.42
CA TYR A 105 -17.43 0.70 -2.44
C TYR A 105 -18.79 0.34 -1.82
N TRP A 106 -18.77 -0.43 -0.74
CA TRP A 106 -20.01 -0.81 -0.04
C TRP A 106 -20.73 0.41 0.52
N VAL A 107 -20.00 1.33 1.16
CA VAL A 107 -20.61 2.54 1.72
C VAL A 107 -21.12 3.47 0.63
N ILE A 108 -20.36 3.69 -0.45
CA ILE A 108 -20.76 4.61 -1.51
C ILE A 108 -21.98 4.08 -2.29
N THR A 109 -22.08 2.77 -2.49
CA THR A 109 -23.25 2.16 -3.15
C THR A 109 -24.52 2.23 -2.29
N ILE A 110 -24.38 2.20 -0.96
CA ILE A 110 -25.52 2.43 -0.05
C ILE A 110 -25.94 3.91 -0.08
N ARG A 111 -24.98 4.84 -0.04
CA ARG A 111 -25.29 6.28 0.02
C ARG A 111 -25.73 6.86 -1.32
N HIS A 112 -25.25 6.31 -2.44
CA HIS A 112 -25.46 6.80 -3.80
C HIS A 112 -25.82 5.65 -4.75
N PRO A 113 -27.01 5.04 -4.58
CA PRO A 113 -27.40 3.83 -5.31
C PRO A 113 -27.50 4.04 -6.82
N ASP A 114 -27.77 5.27 -7.26
CA ASP A 114 -27.97 5.60 -8.68
C ASP A 114 -26.67 5.99 -9.40
N THR A 115 -25.54 6.07 -8.67
CA THR A 115 -24.26 6.47 -9.26
C THR A 115 -23.57 5.28 -9.90
N GLN A 116 -23.22 5.40 -11.18
CA GLN A 116 -22.37 4.42 -11.85
C GLN A 116 -20.92 4.61 -11.40
N PHE A 117 -20.41 3.68 -10.59
CA PHE A 117 -19.02 3.69 -10.17
C PHE A 117 -18.14 2.92 -11.16
N PRO A 118 -16.96 3.44 -11.51
CA PRO A 118 -15.99 2.71 -12.29
C PRO A 118 -15.50 1.45 -11.54
N PRO A 119 -15.04 0.43 -12.25
CA PRO A 119 -14.80 -0.88 -11.67
C PRO A 119 -13.59 -0.88 -10.72
N LEU A 120 -13.78 -1.45 -9.52
CA LEU A 120 -12.75 -1.48 -8.47
C LEU A 120 -11.44 -2.14 -8.88
N HIS A 121 -11.48 -3.11 -9.79
CA HIS A 121 -10.28 -3.80 -10.25
C HIS A 121 -9.28 -2.84 -10.92
N GLY A 122 -9.75 -1.71 -11.45
CA GLY A 122 -8.92 -0.66 -12.02
C GLY A 122 -8.00 0.03 -11.00
N LEU A 123 -8.41 0.10 -9.72
CA LEU A 123 -7.61 0.72 -8.65
C LEU A 123 -6.67 -0.25 -7.94
N ILE A 124 -6.96 -1.56 -7.98
CA ILE A 124 -6.16 -2.58 -7.29
C ILE A 124 -4.69 -2.47 -7.65
N GLY A 125 -4.38 -2.26 -8.94
CA GLY A 125 -3.01 -2.11 -9.41
C GLY A 125 -2.26 -0.97 -8.77
N ASN A 126 -2.86 0.22 -8.71
CA ASN A 126 -2.24 1.39 -8.08
C ASN A 126 -1.97 1.11 -6.59
N VAL A 127 -2.96 0.57 -5.87
CA VAL A 127 -2.82 0.27 -4.44
C VAL A 127 -1.66 -0.69 -4.19
N VAL A 128 -1.60 -1.80 -4.95
CA VAL A 128 -0.53 -2.79 -4.80
C VAL A 128 0.83 -2.22 -5.18
N VAL A 129 0.93 -1.44 -6.26
CA VAL A 129 2.19 -0.81 -6.69
C VAL A 129 2.70 0.15 -5.62
N PHE A 130 1.86 1.05 -5.10
CA PHE A 130 2.31 2.02 -4.11
C PHE A 130 2.60 1.39 -2.75
N THR A 131 1.83 0.38 -2.33
CA THR A 131 2.12 -0.38 -1.11
C THR A 131 3.44 -1.14 -1.22
N SER A 132 3.68 -1.78 -2.37
CA SER A 132 4.92 -2.49 -2.65
C SER A 132 6.10 -1.52 -2.74
N THR A 133 5.92 -0.36 -3.37
CA THR A 133 6.93 0.70 -3.46
C THR A 133 7.28 1.24 -2.07
N GLY A 134 6.28 1.53 -1.24
CA GLY A 134 6.51 1.95 0.15
C GLY A 134 7.25 0.89 0.97
N ALA A 135 6.93 -0.39 0.78
CA ALA A 135 7.67 -1.48 1.39
C ALA A 135 9.13 -1.55 0.91
N ILE A 136 9.37 -1.43 -0.40
CA ILE A 136 10.73 -1.40 -0.98
C ILE A 136 11.53 -0.23 -0.41
N LEU A 137 10.95 0.98 -0.40
CA LEU A 137 11.58 2.17 0.19
C LEU A 137 11.90 1.96 1.67
N CYS A 138 11.00 1.35 2.43
CA CYS A 138 11.22 1.08 3.85
C CYS A 138 12.35 0.08 4.08
N LEU A 139 12.44 -0.94 3.22
CA LEU A 139 13.49 -1.96 3.27
C LEU A 139 14.87 -1.38 2.95
N ILE A 140 14.95 -0.52 1.93
CA ILE A 140 16.23 0.00 1.39
C ILE A 140 16.68 1.27 2.13
N LEU A 141 15.79 2.25 2.29
CA LEU A 141 16.11 3.61 2.78
C LEU A 141 15.66 3.84 4.23
N GLY A 142 14.83 2.94 4.76
CA GLY A 142 14.36 2.97 6.14
C GLY A 142 12.95 3.53 6.33
N PRO A 143 12.38 3.36 7.53
CA PRO A 143 10.97 3.66 7.81
C PRO A 143 10.59 5.13 7.59
N LEU A 144 11.41 6.07 8.07
CA LEU A 144 11.11 7.51 7.97
C LEU A 144 11.04 7.98 6.52
N VAL A 145 12.00 7.53 5.70
CA VAL A 145 12.04 7.87 4.27
C VAL A 145 10.82 7.29 3.56
N ALA A 146 10.44 6.05 3.83
CA ALA A 146 9.28 5.42 3.20
C ALA A 146 7.97 6.15 3.50
N THR A 147 7.77 6.57 4.76
CA THR A 147 6.55 7.28 5.19
C THR A 147 6.35 8.59 4.43
N VAL A 148 7.44 9.30 4.10
CA VAL A 148 7.38 10.59 3.38
C VAL A 148 7.45 10.41 1.86
N ALA A 149 8.32 9.53 1.38
CA ALA A 149 8.55 9.34 -0.05
C ALA A 149 7.37 8.68 -0.76
N THR A 150 6.67 7.74 -0.12
CA THR A 150 5.50 7.06 -0.72
C THR A 150 4.37 8.03 -1.09
N PRO A 151 3.85 8.88 -0.18
CA PRO A 151 2.83 9.86 -0.53
C PRO A 151 3.38 10.95 -1.47
N SER A 152 4.66 11.30 -1.37
CA SER A 152 5.29 12.26 -2.29
C SER A 152 5.35 11.74 -3.72
N LEU A 153 5.73 10.47 -3.92
CA LEU A 153 5.72 9.82 -5.23
C LEU A 153 4.30 9.71 -5.81
N PHE A 154 3.32 9.44 -4.96
CA PHE A 154 1.93 9.45 -5.38
C PHE A 154 1.48 10.85 -5.81
N ALA A 155 1.77 11.88 -5.02
CA ALA A 155 1.45 13.27 -5.36
C ALA A 155 2.12 13.71 -6.67
N LEU A 156 3.40 13.37 -6.86
CA LEU A 156 4.12 13.63 -8.11
C LEU A 156 3.48 12.89 -9.30
N LEU A 157 3.06 11.62 -9.11
CA LEU A 157 2.34 10.88 -10.15
C LEU A 157 1.03 11.59 -10.50
N VAL A 158 0.24 12.02 -9.51
CA VAL A 158 -1.02 12.72 -9.72
C VAL A 158 -0.82 14.02 -10.49
N VAL A 159 0.18 14.83 -10.09
CA VAL A 159 0.53 16.07 -10.78
C VAL A 159 0.97 15.79 -12.22
N ALA A 160 1.84 14.80 -12.43
CA ALA A 160 2.31 14.42 -13.75
C ALA A 160 1.17 13.90 -14.65
N GLN A 161 0.22 13.12 -14.11
CA GLN A 161 -0.97 12.66 -14.83
C GLN A 161 -1.86 13.83 -15.25
N GLN A 162 -1.97 14.89 -14.44
CA GLN A 162 -2.74 16.08 -14.80
C GLN A 162 -2.04 16.94 -15.84
N ALA A 163 -0.73 17.16 -15.69
CA ALA A 163 0.05 17.97 -16.62
C ALA A 163 0.27 17.28 -17.98
N LEU A 164 0.34 15.95 -18.01
CA LEU A 164 0.62 15.15 -19.21
C LEU A 164 -0.41 14.00 -19.36
N PRO A 165 -1.68 14.31 -19.67
CA PRO A 165 -2.77 13.33 -19.66
C PRO A 165 -2.61 12.23 -20.71
N GLU A 166 -1.92 12.48 -21.83
CA GLU A 166 -1.68 11.49 -22.89
C GLU A 166 -0.41 10.64 -22.69
N SER A 167 0.33 10.87 -21.60
CA SER A 167 1.57 10.18 -21.32
C SER A 167 1.38 8.67 -21.03
N LEU A 168 2.49 7.93 -21.07
CA LEU A 168 2.52 6.52 -20.65
C LEU A 168 2.05 6.33 -19.20
N LEU A 169 2.24 7.32 -18.33
CA LEU A 169 1.82 7.24 -16.93
C LEU A 169 0.31 7.09 -16.81
N SER A 170 -0.45 7.86 -17.59
CA SER A 170 -1.91 7.79 -17.65
C SER A 170 -2.40 6.51 -18.35
N LYS A 171 -1.55 5.82 -19.12
CA LYS A 171 -1.85 4.51 -19.75
C LYS A 171 -1.48 3.32 -18.88
N ILE A 172 -0.60 3.51 -17.90
CA ILE A 172 -0.09 2.44 -17.03
C ILE A 172 -0.83 2.42 -15.69
N PHE A 173 -1.09 3.60 -15.14
CA PHE A 173 -1.72 3.77 -13.83
C PHE A 173 -3.15 4.26 -13.99
N SER A 174 -4.01 3.81 -13.09
CA SER A 174 -5.38 4.32 -13.00
C SER A 174 -5.35 5.81 -12.68
N THR A 175 -6.23 6.55 -13.34
CA THR A 175 -6.50 7.98 -13.10
C THR A 175 -7.94 8.15 -12.65
N GLY A 176 -8.31 9.36 -12.21
CA GLY A 176 -9.71 9.67 -11.91
C GLY A 176 -10.67 9.49 -13.11
N ARG A 177 -10.15 9.47 -14.35
CA ARG A 177 -10.95 9.34 -15.59
C ARG A 177 -10.84 7.98 -16.27
N SER A 178 -9.75 7.26 -16.04
CA SER A 178 -9.45 5.99 -16.71
C SER A 178 -8.98 4.99 -15.67
N TRP A 179 -9.84 4.02 -15.38
CA TRP A 179 -9.66 3.07 -14.28
C TRP A 179 -9.13 1.75 -14.81
N HIS A 180 -7.89 1.75 -15.30
CA HIS A 180 -7.18 0.57 -15.77
C HIS A 180 -5.96 0.29 -14.89
N THR A 181 -5.61 -0.99 -14.82
CA THR A 181 -4.42 -1.48 -14.11
C THR A 181 -3.51 -2.19 -15.10
N ASN A 182 -2.23 -1.82 -15.12
CA ASN A 182 -1.21 -2.63 -15.76
C ASN A 182 -0.75 -3.76 -14.82
N TYR A 183 -1.39 -4.93 -14.95
CA TYR A 183 -1.11 -6.09 -14.09
C TYR A 183 0.33 -6.61 -14.18
N TRP A 184 1.04 -6.38 -15.29
CA TRP A 184 2.45 -6.77 -15.41
C TRP A 184 3.32 -5.96 -14.46
N ILE A 185 3.13 -4.64 -14.43
CA ILE A 185 3.86 -3.76 -13.51
C ILE A 185 3.46 -4.05 -12.07
N THR A 186 2.17 -4.21 -11.80
CA THR A 186 1.66 -4.57 -10.47
C THR A 186 2.31 -5.85 -9.93
N THR A 187 2.27 -6.94 -10.70
CA THR A 187 2.86 -8.22 -10.31
C THR A 187 4.37 -8.11 -10.13
N THR A 188 5.06 -7.41 -11.03
CA THR A 188 6.52 -7.26 -10.98
C THR A 188 6.97 -6.54 -9.72
N VAL A 189 6.34 -5.41 -9.37
CA VAL A 189 6.70 -4.63 -8.18
C VAL A 189 6.34 -5.38 -6.90
N ALA A 190 5.20 -6.08 -6.87
CA ALA A 190 4.81 -6.91 -5.73
C ALA A 190 5.80 -8.06 -5.48
N LEU A 191 6.18 -8.78 -6.53
CA LEU A 191 7.18 -9.86 -6.43
C LEU A 191 8.53 -9.31 -5.98
N LEU A 192 8.96 -8.16 -6.50
CA LEU A 192 10.20 -7.51 -6.07
C LEU A 192 10.17 -7.17 -4.58
N ALA A 193 9.08 -6.61 -4.07
CA ALA A 193 8.92 -6.31 -2.65
C ALA A 193 9.01 -7.58 -1.77
N LEU A 194 8.40 -8.68 -2.20
CA LEU A 194 8.45 -9.97 -1.49
C LEU A 194 9.86 -10.57 -1.52
N VAL A 195 10.55 -10.54 -2.66
CA VAL A 195 11.93 -11.01 -2.81
C VAL A 195 12.87 -10.19 -1.93
N LEU A 196 12.74 -8.86 -1.93
CA LEU A 196 13.55 -7.99 -1.08
C LEU A 196 13.23 -8.20 0.40
N SER A 197 11.97 -8.40 0.77
CA SER A 197 11.58 -8.74 2.14
C SER A 197 12.26 -10.05 2.58
N TRP A 198 12.20 -11.09 1.74
CA TRP A 198 12.88 -12.37 1.98
C TRP A 198 14.39 -12.21 2.16
N ARG A 199 15.04 -11.43 1.30
CA ARG A 199 16.49 -11.24 1.30
C ARG A 199 16.98 -10.35 2.43
N LEU A 200 16.29 -9.25 2.72
CA LEU A 200 16.80 -8.18 3.58
C LEU A 200 16.30 -8.30 5.02
N ARG A 201 15.04 -8.68 5.25
CA ARG A 201 14.38 -8.55 6.57
C ARG A 201 13.42 -9.70 6.93
N ALA A 202 13.49 -10.87 6.30
CA ALA A 202 12.65 -11.99 6.73
C ALA A 202 13.19 -12.67 8.00
N VAL A 203 14.51 -12.74 8.16
CA VAL A 203 15.32 -13.07 9.37
C VAL A 203 16.77 -12.67 9.00
N PRO A 204 17.58 -12.06 9.89
CA PRO A 204 18.97 -11.78 9.56
C PRO A 204 19.74 -13.10 9.31
N TRP A 205 20.61 -13.12 8.30
CA TRP A 205 21.34 -14.33 7.92
C TRP A 205 22.48 -14.57 8.92
N PRO A 206 22.73 -15.81 9.37
CA PRO A 206 23.80 -16.10 10.34
C PRO A 206 25.21 -15.74 9.84
N ASN A 207 25.36 -15.46 8.54
CA ASN A 207 26.64 -15.15 7.89
C ASN A 207 26.69 -13.74 7.26
N ARG A 208 25.86 -12.79 7.70
CA ARG A 208 26.14 -11.38 7.36
C ARG A 208 27.23 -10.90 8.33
N PRO A 209 28.39 -10.43 7.82
CA PRO A 209 29.47 -9.91 8.66
C PRO A 209 28.99 -8.72 9.50
#